data_AF-A0AAJ4DT56-F1
#
_entry.id   AF-A0AAJ4DT56-F1
#
_cell.length_a   1.000
_cell.length_b   1.000
_cell.length_c   1.000
_cell.angle_alpha   90.00
_cell.angle_beta   90.00
_cell.angle_gamma   90.00
#
_symmetry.space_group_name_H-M   'P 1'
#
loop_
_entity.id
_entity.type
_entity.pdbx_description
1 polymer ?
#
loop_
_entity_poly.entity_id
_entity_poly.type
_entity_poly.pdbx_seq_one_letter_code
_entity_poly.pdbx_strand_id
1 'polypeptide(L)'
;MTLTDKDEANRSEVPTILETPAINPDAEVNIINLINDFDTRSKYYFYNEKEKKLIAMPLPFGAQKRTNFNEELRRVKTMGQFRETYLCKKHPSLARQKWIILLPYAPISRSHMPTETYSERNINQTKIINTFWKSELSLRYEAAEASILVCSFLAKNVDRNTLGLGISKTKMAVVLGMSVRRVSDTLKRLKELGYVKLYTEETKRGNLSLGTFIQVTETFSSQFFVAKKPEGESEKEQQKSSEPQSQDTPEKRYFQFLEILSDLRLDLKNFIVKSKDPIPPAVLQQIFKVLE
;
A
#
# COMPACT_ATOMS: atom_id res chain seq x y z
N MET A 1 -70.63 -29.86 -24.75
CA MET A 1 -69.60 -29.49 -25.73
C MET A 1 -68.89 -28.24 -25.23
N THR A 2 -67.56 -28.34 -24.98
CA THR A 2 -66.45 -27.33 -25.10
C THR A 2 -66.60 -25.94 -24.42
N LEU A 3 -65.80 -25.58 -23.38
CA LEU A 3 -64.41 -24.99 -23.34
C LEU A 3 -64.34 -23.57 -23.97
N THR A 4 -63.74 -22.49 -23.44
CA THR A 4 -62.62 -22.26 -22.49
C THR A 4 -62.50 -20.77 -22.09
N ASP A 5 -61.72 -20.50 -21.04
CA ASP A 5 -61.24 -19.24 -20.42
C ASP A 5 -60.91 -18.03 -21.32
N LYS A 6 -60.98 -16.81 -20.73
CA LYS A 6 -59.93 -15.77 -20.79
C LYS A 6 -60.20 -14.52 -19.92
N ASP A 7 -59.35 -14.38 -18.91
CA ASP A 7 -58.55 -13.21 -18.52
C ASP A 7 -59.16 -11.91 -17.97
N GLU A 8 -58.78 -11.69 -16.70
CA GLU A 8 -58.48 -10.42 -16.03
C GLU A 8 -57.89 -9.33 -16.94
N ALA A 9 -58.43 -8.11 -16.88
CA ALA A 9 -57.66 -6.88 -17.01
C ALA A 9 -58.54 -5.67 -16.67
N ASN A 10 -58.42 -5.14 -15.44
CA ASN A 10 -58.38 -3.70 -15.15
C ASN A 10 -58.45 -3.46 -13.62
N ARG A 11 -57.36 -3.81 -12.93
CA ARG A 11 -56.92 -3.02 -11.77
C ARG A 11 -55.65 -2.31 -12.20
N SER A 12 -55.82 -1.05 -12.57
CA SER A 12 -54.74 -0.09 -12.76
C SER A 12 -54.08 0.14 -11.40
N GLU A 13 -53.09 -0.68 -11.07
CA GLU A 13 -52.14 -0.38 -10.01
C GLU A 13 -51.14 0.64 -10.57
N VAL A 14 -51.37 1.91 -10.22
CA VAL A 14 -50.40 2.98 -10.41
C VAL A 14 -49.16 2.61 -9.57
N PRO A 15 -47.94 2.56 -10.15
CA PRO A 15 -46.76 2.33 -9.35
C PRO A 15 -46.53 3.57 -8.48
N THR A 16 -46.66 3.40 -7.17
CA THR A 16 -46.24 4.41 -6.19
C THR A 16 -44.74 4.60 -6.36
N ILE A 17 -44.33 5.71 -6.96
CA ILE A 17 -42.94 6.17 -6.95
C ILE A 17 -42.62 6.44 -5.48
N LEU A 18 -41.87 5.55 -4.85
CA LEU A 18 -41.19 5.80 -3.58
C LEU A 18 -40.13 6.88 -3.84
N GLU A 19 -40.56 8.15 -3.86
CA GLU A 19 -39.65 9.27 -3.77
C GLU A 19 -38.90 9.14 -2.44
N THR A 20 -37.62 8.80 -2.56
CA THR A 20 -36.73 8.75 -1.39
C THR A 20 -36.61 10.18 -0.87
N PRO A 21 -36.89 10.45 0.43
CA PRO A 21 -36.98 11.81 0.95
C PRO A 21 -35.67 12.57 0.72
N ALA A 22 -35.78 13.84 0.33
CA ALA A 22 -34.63 14.71 0.17
C ALA A 22 -33.90 14.83 1.52
N ILE A 23 -32.66 14.33 1.59
CA ILE A 23 -31.84 14.47 2.79
C ILE A 23 -31.54 15.95 3.00
N ASN A 24 -31.83 16.44 4.21
CA ASN A 24 -31.51 17.79 4.65
C ASN A 24 -30.01 18.08 4.39
N PRO A 25 -29.63 19.14 3.66
CA PRO A 25 -28.23 19.52 3.46
C PRO A 25 -27.45 19.68 4.77
N ASP A 26 -28.11 20.08 5.85
CA ASP A 26 -27.49 20.27 7.16
C ASP A 26 -27.46 18.99 8.01
N ALA A 27 -27.97 17.88 7.48
CA ALA A 27 -27.86 16.59 8.16
C ALA A 27 -26.38 16.21 8.36
N GLU A 28 -26.06 15.78 9.58
CA GLU A 28 -24.76 15.22 9.90
C GLU A 28 -24.52 13.97 9.02
N VAL A 29 -23.33 13.89 8.45
CA VAL A 29 -22.93 12.77 7.60
C VAL A 29 -21.85 11.96 8.31
N ASN A 30 -22.02 10.64 8.32
CA ASN A 30 -21.01 9.73 8.88
C ASN A 30 -20.17 9.13 7.75
N ILE A 31 -18.94 9.64 7.60
CA ILE A 31 -17.95 9.16 6.64
C ILE A 31 -16.94 8.29 7.37
N ILE A 32 -16.93 7.00 7.01
CA ILE A 32 -15.95 6.03 7.51
C ILE A 32 -14.92 5.83 6.41
N ASN A 33 -13.78 6.51 6.53
CA ASN A 33 -12.69 6.41 5.57
C ASN A 33 -11.61 5.43 6.08
N LEU A 34 -11.64 4.21 5.55
CA LEU A 34 -10.65 3.16 5.86
C LEU A 34 -9.80 2.85 4.62
N ILE A 35 -9.62 3.80 3.70
CA ILE A 35 -8.83 3.58 2.48
C ILE A 35 -7.37 3.25 2.82
N ASN A 36 -6.79 2.32 2.07
CA ASN A 36 -5.35 2.06 2.09
C ASN A 36 -4.66 2.86 0.98
N ASP A 37 -3.92 3.89 1.34
CA ASP A 37 -3.18 4.71 0.38
C ASP A 37 -2.02 3.95 -0.31
N PHE A 38 -1.63 2.80 0.24
CA PHE A 38 -0.56 1.92 -0.27
C PHE A 38 -1.13 0.65 -0.95
N ASP A 39 -2.39 0.71 -1.40
CA ASP A 39 -3.02 -0.37 -2.14
C ASP A 39 -2.31 -0.63 -3.48
N THR A 40 -1.92 -1.88 -3.71
CA THR A 40 -1.14 -2.28 -4.90
C THR A 40 -1.88 -2.09 -6.22
N ARG A 41 -3.21 -2.11 -6.18
CA ARG A 41 -4.05 -1.91 -7.34
C ARG A 41 -4.50 -0.47 -7.49
N SER A 42 -4.06 0.41 -6.58
CA SER A 42 -4.46 1.82 -6.53
C SER A 42 -5.98 1.95 -6.60
N LYS A 43 -6.69 1.15 -5.80
CA LYS A 43 -8.15 1.11 -5.74
C LYS A 43 -8.63 1.13 -4.30
N TYR A 44 -9.89 1.54 -4.14
CA TYR A 44 -10.66 1.37 -2.91
C TYR A 44 -12.06 0.88 -3.26
N TYR A 45 -12.79 0.40 -2.27
CA TYR A 45 -14.22 0.13 -2.39
C TYR A 45 -15.01 1.22 -1.68
N PHE A 46 -16.16 1.59 -2.23
CA PHE A 46 -17.21 2.24 -1.43
C PHE A 46 -18.44 1.35 -1.35
N TYR A 47 -19.19 1.45 -0.26
CA TYR A 47 -20.44 0.74 -0.09
C TYR A 47 -21.63 1.54 -0.65
N ASN A 48 -22.36 0.92 -1.57
CA ASN A 48 -23.63 1.42 -2.09
C ASN A 48 -24.80 0.80 -1.31
N GLU A 49 -25.49 1.60 -0.50
CA GLU A 49 -26.61 1.14 0.35
C GLU A 49 -27.81 0.68 -0.48
N LYS A 50 -28.12 1.40 -1.57
CA LYS A 50 -29.26 1.12 -2.45
C LYS A 50 -29.10 -0.25 -3.13
N GLU A 51 -27.91 -0.54 -3.62
CA GLU A 51 -27.61 -1.78 -4.33
C GLU A 51 -27.10 -2.90 -3.41
N LYS A 52 -26.82 -2.57 -2.13
CA LYS A 52 -26.21 -3.44 -1.13
C LYS A 52 -24.90 -4.09 -1.62
N LYS A 53 -24.09 -3.33 -2.37
CA LYS A 53 -22.87 -3.83 -3.03
C LYS A 53 -21.69 -2.89 -2.83
N LEU A 54 -20.48 -3.45 -2.95
CA LEU A 54 -19.24 -2.69 -2.99
C LEU A 54 -18.90 -2.30 -4.42
N ILE A 55 -18.58 -1.03 -4.64
CA ILE A 55 -18.19 -0.50 -5.94
C ILE A 55 -16.71 -0.13 -5.89
N ALA A 56 -15.93 -0.72 -6.79
CA ALA A 56 -14.49 -0.50 -6.87
C ALA A 56 -14.19 0.82 -7.58
N MET A 57 -13.32 1.62 -6.98
CA MET A 57 -12.96 2.94 -7.46
C MET A 57 -11.45 3.09 -7.58
N PRO A 58 -10.95 3.70 -8.67
CA PRO A 58 -9.53 4.06 -8.74
C PRO A 58 -9.22 5.14 -7.71
N LEU A 59 -8.10 4.97 -7.01
CA LEU A 59 -7.48 6.06 -6.24
C LEU A 59 -6.92 7.09 -7.22
N PRO A 60 -7.03 8.40 -6.92
CA PRO A 60 -6.37 9.42 -7.72
C PRO A 60 -4.85 9.20 -7.65
N PHE A 61 -4.18 9.10 -8.80
CA PHE A 61 -2.84 8.51 -8.87
C PHE A 61 -1.67 9.40 -8.38
N GLY A 62 -1.85 10.70 -8.14
CA GLY A 62 -0.78 11.57 -7.62
C GLY A 62 -0.90 11.80 -6.11
N ALA A 63 0.23 11.89 -5.38
CA ALA A 63 0.22 12.00 -3.91
C ALA A 63 -0.49 13.28 -3.45
N GLN A 64 -0.32 14.38 -4.18
CA GLN A 64 -1.05 15.62 -3.92
C GLN A 64 -2.56 15.46 -4.09
N LYS A 65 -3.02 14.73 -5.12
CA LYS A 65 -4.46 14.49 -5.33
C LYS A 65 -5.05 13.57 -4.28
N ARG A 66 -4.29 12.58 -3.78
CA ARG A 66 -4.72 11.72 -2.66
C ARG A 66 -4.80 12.49 -1.36
N THR A 67 -3.80 13.31 -1.06
CA THR A 67 -3.79 14.18 0.11
C THR A 67 -5.00 15.11 0.10
N ASN A 68 -5.24 15.79 -1.03
CA ASN A 68 -6.41 16.66 -1.19
C ASN A 68 -7.73 15.89 -1.03
N PHE A 69 -7.84 14.69 -1.60
CA PHE A 69 -9.03 13.84 -1.45
C PHE A 69 -9.28 13.43 0.01
N ASN A 70 -8.24 13.00 0.73
CA ASN A 70 -8.35 12.62 2.14
C ASN A 70 -8.64 13.84 3.04
N GLU A 71 -8.03 14.99 2.76
CA GLU A 71 -8.31 16.24 3.47
C GLU A 71 -9.74 16.74 3.21
N GLU A 72 -10.20 16.68 1.96
CA GLU A 72 -11.57 17.02 1.58
C GLU A 72 -12.56 16.18 2.39
N LEU A 73 -12.39 14.85 2.41
CA LEU A 73 -13.25 13.95 3.19
C LEU A 73 -13.20 14.22 4.71
N ARG A 74 -12.04 14.59 5.27
CA ARG A 74 -11.90 14.92 6.70
C ARG A 74 -12.61 16.22 7.10
N ARG A 75 -12.77 17.16 6.16
CA ARG A 75 -13.38 18.48 6.41
C ARG A 75 -14.91 18.44 6.31
N VAL A 76 -15.47 17.42 5.67
CA VAL A 76 -16.91 17.25 5.48
C VAL A 76 -17.58 16.83 6.79
N LYS A 77 -18.53 17.63 7.25
CA LYS A 77 -19.36 17.38 8.45
C LYS A 77 -20.84 17.25 8.14
N THR A 78 -21.30 17.91 7.06
CA THR A 78 -22.70 17.90 6.64
C THR A 78 -22.88 17.31 5.25
N MET A 79 -24.10 16.85 4.96
CA MET A 79 -24.44 16.35 3.63
C MET A 79 -24.29 17.41 2.53
N GLY A 80 -24.53 18.69 2.84
CA GLY A 80 -24.33 19.82 1.94
C GLY A 80 -22.88 19.94 1.51
N GLN A 81 -21.94 19.91 2.47
CA GLN A 81 -20.51 19.89 2.19
C GLN A 81 -20.10 18.64 1.39
N PHE A 82 -20.67 17.48 1.72
CA PHE A 82 -20.40 16.25 0.99
C PHE A 82 -20.79 16.36 -0.49
N ARG A 83 -21.90 17.02 -0.81
CA ARG A 83 -22.40 17.18 -2.19
C ARG A 83 -21.44 17.97 -3.09
N GLU A 84 -20.61 18.82 -2.51
CA GLU A 84 -19.61 19.59 -3.25
C GLU A 84 -18.36 18.75 -3.60
N THR A 85 -18.22 17.58 -2.98
CA THR A 85 -16.99 16.79 -3.09
C THR A 85 -16.81 16.12 -4.44
N TYR A 86 -15.56 15.83 -4.79
CA TYR A 86 -15.23 14.99 -5.96
C TYR A 86 -15.96 13.64 -5.91
N LEU A 87 -16.01 13.01 -4.73
CA LEU A 87 -16.64 11.70 -4.55
C LEU A 87 -18.14 11.74 -4.87
N CYS A 88 -18.86 12.75 -4.35
CA CYS A 88 -20.28 12.90 -4.62
C CYS A 88 -20.56 13.29 -6.08
N LYS A 89 -19.74 14.15 -6.70
CA LYS A 89 -19.87 14.49 -8.13
C LYS A 89 -19.75 13.26 -9.02
N LYS A 90 -18.87 12.33 -8.67
CA LYS A 90 -18.66 11.08 -9.40
C LYS A 90 -19.76 10.04 -9.12
N HIS A 91 -20.28 10.01 -7.89
CA HIS A 91 -21.35 9.10 -7.48
C HIS A 91 -22.46 9.85 -6.72
N PRO A 92 -23.37 10.54 -7.43
CA PRO A 92 -24.42 11.34 -6.79
C PRO A 92 -25.38 10.53 -5.91
N SER A 93 -25.46 9.21 -6.12
CA SER A 93 -26.25 8.30 -5.28
C SER A 93 -25.77 8.28 -3.82
N LEU A 94 -24.51 8.60 -3.55
CA LEU A 94 -23.95 8.65 -2.19
C LEU A 94 -24.59 9.74 -1.33
N ALA A 95 -25.06 10.84 -1.94
CA ALA A 95 -25.72 11.92 -1.22
C ALA A 95 -27.08 11.53 -0.61
N ARG A 96 -27.55 10.31 -0.88
CA ARG A 96 -28.80 9.73 -0.37
C ARG A 96 -28.56 8.63 0.66
N GLN A 97 -27.32 8.35 1.03
CA GLN A 97 -26.97 7.27 1.94
C GLN A 97 -26.85 7.76 3.38
N LYS A 98 -27.17 6.88 4.32
CA LYS A 98 -26.97 7.14 5.76
C LYS A 98 -25.49 7.10 6.11
N TRP A 99 -24.74 6.14 5.55
CA TRP A 99 -23.31 5.99 5.77
C TRP A 99 -22.53 6.01 4.46
N ILE A 100 -21.36 6.63 4.51
CA ILE A 100 -20.39 6.60 3.41
C ILE A 100 -19.19 5.82 3.92
N ILE A 101 -19.12 4.54 3.53
CA ILE A 101 -18.07 3.61 3.97
C ILE A 101 -17.11 3.40 2.81
N LEU A 102 -15.84 3.76 3.03
CA LEU A 102 -14.74 3.56 2.11
C LEU A 102 -13.78 2.51 2.69
N LEU A 103 -13.45 1.48 1.91
CA LEU A 103 -12.70 0.31 2.37
C LEU A 103 -11.47 0.07 1.49
N PRO A 104 -10.42 -0.59 2.01
CA PRO A 104 -9.30 -1.06 1.20
C PRO A 104 -9.77 -2.06 0.15
N TYR A 105 -9.08 -2.10 -0.99
CA TYR A 105 -9.39 -3.03 -2.06
C TYR A 105 -8.64 -4.36 -1.90
N ALA A 106 -7.33 -4.29 -1.67
CA ALA A 106 -6.42 -5.42 -1.54
C ALA A 106 -6.09 -5.74 -0.06
N PRO A 107 -5.65 -6.97 0.22
CA PRO A 107 -5.11 -7.34 1.53
C PRO A 107 -3.99 -6.39 1.98
N ILE A 108 -4.01 -6.01 3.26
CA ILE A 108 -2.98 -5.14 3.86
C ILE A 108 -1.59 -5.78 3.70
N SER A 109 -1.53 -7.11 3.80
CA SER A 109 -0.31 -7.91 3.60
C SER A 109 0.36 -7.71 2.23
N ARG A 110 -0.37 -7.21 1.23
CA ARG A 110 0.17 -6.92 -0.11
C ARG A 110 0.63 -5.47 -0.28
N SER A 111 0.31 -4.59 0.65
CA SER A 111 0.65 -3.16 0.55
C SER A 111 2.16 -2.96 0.40
N HIS A 112 2.56 -2.03 -0.45
CA HIS A 112 3.96 -1.67 -0.62
C HIS A 112 4.11 -0.18 -0.90
N MET A 113 5.24 0.38 -0.48
CA MET A 113 5.66 1.69 -0.96
C MET A 113 6.04 1.56 -2.44
N PRO A 114 5.70 2.54 -3.29
CA PRO A 114 6.22 2.60 -4.65
C PRO A 114 7.75 2.59 -4.62
N THR A 115 8.36 1.67 -5.37
CA THR A 115 9.82 1.54 -5.47
C THR A 115 10.24 1.36 -6.92
N GLU A 116 11.37 1.94 -7.30
CA GLU A 116 12.01 1.72 -8.60
C GLU A 116 13.26 0.88 -8.40
N THR A 117 13.27 -0.37 -8.86
CA THR A 117 14.43 -1.26 -8.70
C THR A 117 15.42 -1.13 -9.86
N TYR A 118 16.66 -1.56 -9.65
CA TYR A 118 17.65 -1.67 -10.73
C TYR A 118 17.29 -2.81 -11.69
N SER A 119 17.52 -2.61 -12.99
CA SER A 119 17.53 -3.70 -13.96
C SER A 119 18.76 -4.58 -13.76
N GLU A 120 18.67 -5.86 -14.10
CA GLU A 120 19.80 -6.80 -13.93
C GLU A 120 21.06 -6.36 -14.69
N ARG A 121 20.89 -5.68 -15.83
CA ARG A 121 22.00 -5.14 -16.64
C ARG A 121 22.79 -4.04 -15.92
N ASN A 122 22.19 -3.38 -14.93
CA ASN A 122 22.82 -2.32 -14.15
C ASN A 122 23.53 -2.86 -12.91
N ILE A 123 23.53 -4.18 -12.69
CA ILE A 123 24.16 -4.84 -11.54
C ILE A 123 25.42 -5.57 -12.02
N ASN A 124 26.56 -5.26 -11.42
CA ASN A 124 27.83 -5.89 -11.72
C ASN A 124 27.98 -7.21 -10.94
N GLN A 125 27.27 -8.25 -11.39
CA GLN A 125 27.27 -9.58 -10.75
C GLN A 125 28.67 -10.18 -10.66
N THR A 126 29.49 -10.02 -11.71
CA THR A 126 30.88 -10.48 -11.71
C THR A 126 31.70 -9.83 -10.61
N LYS A 127 31.51 -8.53 -10.37
CA LYS A 127 32.20 -7.82 -9.28
C LYS A 127 31.72 -8.31 -7.91
N ILE A 128 30.42 -8.53 -7.72
CA ILE A 128 29.89 -9.13 -6.48
C ILE A 128 30.56 -10.48 -6.21
N ILE A 129 30.57 -11.39 -7.20
CA ILE A 129 31.17 -12.72 -7.07
C ILE A 129 32.66 -12.60 -6.73
N ASN A 130 33.42 -11.82 -7.49
CA ASN A 130 34.86 -11.68 -7.27
C ASN A 130 35.19 -11.06 -5.91
N THR A 131 34.38 -10.12 -5.42
CA THR A 131 34.57 -9.48 -4.11
C THR A 131 34.41 -10.44 -2.93
N PHE A 132 33.60 -11.50 -3.03
CA PHE A 132 33.42 -12.44 -1.90
C PHE A 132 34.06 -13.80 -2.12
N TRP A 133 34.28 -14.21 -3.38
CA TRP A 133 34.84 -15.51 -3.73
C TRP A 133 36.35 -15.48 -3.98
N LYS A 134 36.86 -14.40 -4.57
CA LYS A 134 38.26 -14.28 -5.03
C LYS A 134 39.03 -13.16 -4.34
N SER A 135 38.51 -12.65 -3.23
CA SER A 135 39.11 -11.53 -2.51
C SER A 135 40.03 -11.97 -1.38
N GLU A 136 40.84 -11.02 -0.92
CA GLU A 136 41.67 -11.12 0.28
C GLU A 136 40.86 -11.24 1.58
N LEU A 137 39.52 -11.24 1.52
CA LEU A 137 38.65 -11.39 2.70
C LEU A 137 38.74 -12.80 3.32
N SER A 138 39.39 -13.76 2.65
CA SER A 138 39.65 -15.13 3.13
C SER A 138 38.41 -15.81 3.76
N LEU A 139 37.25 -15.59 3.16
CA LEU A 139 35.99 -16.16 3.64
C LEU A 139 35.93 -17.66 3.36
N ARG A 140 35.39 -18.44 4.31
CA ARG A 140 35.01 -19.84 4.05
C ARG A 140 33.94 -19.90 2.97
N TYR A 141 33.89 -21.00 2.22
CA TYR A 141 32.95 -21.23 1.12
C TYR A 141 31.51 -20.81 1.44
N GLU A 142 30.93 -21.36 2.52
CA GLU A 142 29.54 -21.11 2.91
C GLU A 142 29.28 -19.62 3.22
N ALA A 143 30.30 -18.96 3.73
CA ALA A 143 30.26 -17.56 4.14
C ALA A 143 30.38 -16.63 2.92
N ALA A 144 31.21 -17.01 1.94
CA ALA A 144 31.32 -16.34 0.64
C ALA A 144 30.02 -16.48 -0.16
N GLU A 145 29.52 -17.71 -0.32
CA GLU A 145 28.26 -18.01 -1.01
C GLU A 145 27.11 -17.19 -0.43
N ALA A 146 26.94 -17.20 0.90
CA ALA A 146 25.90 -16.43 1.58
C ALA A 146 26.01 -14.93 1.30
N SER A 147 27.24 -14.38 1.28
CA SER A 147 27.48 -12.96 1.02
C SER A 147 27.14 -12.60 -0.44
N ILE A 148 27.47 -13.48 -1.39
CA ILE A 148 27.11 -13.30 -2.81
C ILE A 148 25.60 -13.29 -2.99
N LEU A 149 24.89 -14.24 -2.39
CA LEU A 149 23.44 -14.37 -2.50
C LEU A 149 22.73 -13.14 -1.90
N VAL A 150 23.11 -12.74 -0.68
CA VAL A 150 22.51 -11.57 -0.01
C VAL A 150 22.85 -10.28 -0.76
N CYS A 151 24.10 -10.08 -1.21
CA CYS A 151 24.46 -8.89 -1.99
C CYS A 151 23.73 -8.82 -3.33
N SER A 152 23.63 -9.92 -4.06
CA SER A 152 22.89 -9.98 -5.32
C SER A 152 21.40 -9.69 -5.12
N PHE A 153 20.82 -10.22 -4.03
CA PHE A 153 19.46 -9.93 -3.64
C PHE A 153 19.26 -8.46 -3.31
N LEU A 154 20.13 -7.86 -2.50
CA LEU A 154 20.03 -6.44 -2.17
C LEU A 154 20.18 -5.58 -3.42
N ALA A 155 21.19 -5.82 -4.27
CA ALA A 155 21.41 -5.06 -5.50
C ALA A 155 20.18 -5.10 -6.43
N LYS A 156 19.46 -6.22 -6.49
CA LYS A 156 18.27 -6.38 -7.31
C LYS A 156 17.01 -5.72 -6.72
N ASN A 157 16.90 -5.65 -5.39
CA ASN A 157 15.64 -5.31 -4.73
C ASN A 157 15.66 -3.95 -4.02
N VAL A 158 16.80 -3.30 -3.83
CA VAL A 158 16.83 -1.94 -3.28
C VAL A 158 16.16 -0.97 -4.23
N ASP A 159 15.43 -0.02 -3.64
CA ASP A 159 14.88 1.11 -4.36
C ASP A 159 16.01 2.05 -4.79
N ARG A 160 15.98 2.46 -6.05
CA ARG A 160 17.01 3.27 -6.70
C ARG A 160 17.08 4.69 -6.15
N ASN A 161 15.97 5.22 -5.64
CA ASN A 161 15.88 6.59 -5.15
C ASN A 161 16.32 6.70 -3.69
N THR A 162 16.08 5.66 -2.89
CA THR A 162 16.37 5.63 -1.45
C THR A 162 17.58 4.77 -1.08
N LEU A 163 18.01 3.92 -2.02
CA LEU A 163 19.01 2.86 -1.80
C LEU A 163 18.61 1.90 -0.67
N GLY A 164 17.31 1.79 -0.40
CA GLY A 164 16.77 1.10 0.75
C GLY A 164 15.89 -0.08 0.38
N LEU A 165 15.80 -1.03 1.29
CA LEU A 165 14.89 -2.17 1.22
C LEU A 165 14.31 -2.47 2.60
N GLY A 166 13.01 -2.27 2.72
CA GLY A 166 12.22 -2.72 3.87
C GLY A 166 11.89 -4.19 3.76
N ILE A 167 12.55 -5.05 4.56
CA ILE A 167 12.34 -6.50 4.51
C ILE A 167 12.70 -7.16 5.83
N SER A 168 11.88 -8.10 6.29
CA SER A 168 12.22 -8.92 7.46
C SER A 168 13.27 -9.98 7.11
N LYS A 169 14.13 -10.30 8.07
CA LYS A 169 15.14 -11.38 7.90
C LYS A 169 14.50 -12.71 7.53
N THR A 170 13.33 -13.02 8.09
CA THR A 170 12.56 -14.23 7.78
C THR A 170 12.12 -14.27 6.32
N LYS A 171 11.59 -13.17 5.79
CA LYS A 171 11.19 -13.10 4.38
C LYS A 171 12.40 -13.26 3.45
N MET A 172 13.51 -12.62 3.78
CA MET A 172 14.74 -12.77 3.00
C MET A 172 15.29 -14.21 3.06
N ALA A 173 15.25 -14.84 4.23
CA ALA A 173 15.67 -16.23 4.44
C ALA A 173 14.85 -17.21 3.57
N VAL A 174 13.52 -17.04 3.51
CA VAL A 174 12.64 -17.84 2.64
C VAL A 174 12.99 -17.65 1.17
N VAL A 175 13.16 -16.41 0.71
CA VAL A 175 13.48 -16.12 -0.70
C VAL A 175 14.84 -16.68 -1.11
N LEU A 176 15.82 -16.64 -0.20
CA LEU A 176 17.18 -17.12 -0.48
C LEU A 176 17.39 -18.61 -0.18
N GLY A 177 16.39 -19.32 0.37
CA GLY A 177 16.56 -20.72 0.79
C GLY A 177 17.60 -20.89 1.90
N MET A 178 17.75 -19.88 2.77
CA MET A 178 18.77 -19.84 3.83
C MET A 178 18.09 -19.85 5.21
N SER A 179 18.84 -20.22 6.26
CA SER A 179 18.35 -20.02 7.63
C SER A 179 18.36 -18.54 8.01
N VAL A 180 17.43 -18.14 8.90
CA VAL A 180 17.37 -16.76 9.42
C VAL A 180 18.68 -16.36 10.11
N ARG A 181 19.33 -17.31 10.80
CA ARG A 181 20.64 -17.11 11.41
C ARG A 181 21.70 -16.78 10.36
N ARG A 182 21.79 -17.59 9.29
CA ARG A 182 22.76 -17.38 8.20
C ARG A 182 22.56 -16.02 7.52
N VAL A 183 21.31 -15.63 7.28
CA VAL A 183 20.97 -14.29 6.79
C VAL A 183 21.44 -13.19 7.76
N SER A 184 21.17 -13.34 9.05
CA SER A 184 21.54 -12.35 10.07
C SER A 184 23.06 -12.18 10.17
N ASP A 185 23.82 -13.28 10.17
CA ASP A 185 25.27 -13.28 10.24
C ASP A 185 25.89 -12.62 9.00
N THR A 186 25.33 -12.90 7.81
CA THR A 186 25.76 -12.24 6.57
C THR A 186 25.48 -10.75 6.58
N LEU A 187 24.29 -10.30 6.99
CA LEU A 187 23.97 -8.88 7.07
C LEU A 187 24.88 -8.14 8.06
N LYS A 188 25.21 -8.78 9.19
CA LYS A 188 26.18 -8.23 10.16
C LYS A 188 27.55 -8.06 9.51
N ARG A 189 28.03 -9.06 8.79
CA ARG A 189 29.29 -8.96 8.04
C ARG A 189 29.27 -7.86 6.99
N LEU A 190 28.21 -7.74 6.20
CA LEU A 190 28.10 -6.68 5.19
C LEU A 190 28.08 -5.30 5.84
N LYS A 191 27.51 -5.17 7.04
CA LYS A 191 27.59 -3.92 7.82
C LYS A 191 29.03 -3.64 8.28
N GLU A 192 29.73 -4.64 8.79
CA GLU A 192 31.16 -4.53 9.20
C GLU A 192 32.07 -4.15 8.02
N LEU A 193 31.78 -4.67 6.83
CA LEU A 193 32.48 -4.33 5.59
C LEU A 193 32.06 -2.96 4.99
N GLY A 194 31.15 -2.24 5.64
CA GLY A 194 30.71 -0.91 5.18
C GLY A 194 29.79 -0.93 3.95
N TYR A 195 29.21 -2.08 3.60
CA TYR A 195 28.33 -2.24 2.45
C TYR A 195 26.86 -1.89 2.74
N VAL A 196 26.41 -2.05 3.99
CA VAL A 196 25.02 -1.78 4.36
C VAL A 196 24.92 -1.06 5.70
N LYS A 197 23.86 -0.26 5.85
CA LYS A 197 23.32 0.22 7.13
C LYS A 197 22.06 -0.57 7.45
N LEU A 198 21.92 -0.96 8.71
CA LEU A 198 20.78 -1.74 9.20
C LEU A 198 20.02 -0.89 10.21
N TYR A 199 18.71 -0.72 9.98
CA TYR A 199 17.81 -0.01 10.86
C TYR A 199 16.69 -0.95 11.31
N THR A 200 16.33 -0.85 12.57
CA THR A 200 15.25 -1.61 13.21
C THR A 200 14.51 -0.68 14.15
N GLU A 201 13.20 -0.68 14.07
CA GLU A 201 12.34 -0.02 15.06
C GLU A 201 11.48 -1.05 15.78
N GLU A 202 11.14 -0.74 17.03
CA GLU A 202 10.18 -1.45 17.84
C GLU A 202 8.87 -0.65 17.88
N THR A 203 7.74 -1.33 17.90
CA THR A 203 6.45 -0.64 18.03
C THR A 203 6.38 0.03 19.39
N LYS A 204 5.78 1.22 19.49
CA LYS A 204 5.53 1.91 20.77
C LYS A 204 4.51 1.18 21.67
N ARG A 205 3.77 0.21 21.13
CA ARG A 205 2.67 -0.52 21.80
C ARG A 205 2.96 -2.02 21.78
N GLY A 206 3.89 -2.42 22.63
CA GLY A 206 4.38 -3.80 22.78
C GLY A 206 5.76 -3.96 22.15
N ASN A 207 6.66 -4.67 22.80
CA ASN A 207 8.06 -4.85 22.38
C ASN A 207 8.24 -5.70 21.10
N LEU A 208 7.28 -5.66 20.17
CA LEU A 208 7.36 -6.30 18.86
C LEU A 208 8.08 -5.36 17.89
N SER A 209 9.07 -5.88 17.17
CA SER A 209 9.77 -5.13 16.12
C SER A 209 8.79 -4.75 15.00
N LEU A 210 8.73 -3.46 14.63
CA LEU A 210 7.97 -2.94 13.49
C LEU A 210 8.45 -3.56 12.17
N GLY A 211 9.76 -3.78 12.05
CA GLY A 211 10.37 -4.36 10.86
C GLY A 211 11.87 -4.07 10.79
N THR A 212 12.48 -4.41 9.66
CA THR A 212 13.89 -4.13 9.37
C THR A 212 14.00 -3.37 8.05
N PHE A 213 14.84 -2.35 8.03
CA PHE A 213 15.19 -1.60 6.83
C PHE A 213 16.70 -1.73 6.58
N ILE A 214 17.07 -2.15 5.38
CA ILE A 214 18.44 -2.35 4.95
C ILE A 214 18.73 -1.30 3.89
N GLN A 215 19.72 -0.44 4.14
CA GLN A 215 20.13 0.58 3.18
C GLN A 215 21.54 0.26 2.68
N VAL A 216 21.72 0.19 1.36
CA VAL A 216 23.07 0.01 0.78
C VAL A 216 23.85 1.32 0.84
N THR A 217 25.15 1.23 1.06
CA THR A 217 26.02 2.42 1.15
C THR A 217 26.50 2.88 -0.21
N GLU A 218 27.11 4.06 -0.27
CA GLU A 218 27.81 4.54 -1.47
C GLU A 218 28.93 3.58 -1.91
N THR A 219 29.63 2.94 -0.95
CA THR A 219 30.64 1.91 -1.23
C THR A 219 30.02 0.70 -1.93
N PHE A 220 28.85 0.24 -1.49
CA PHE A 220 28.12 -0.81 -2.20
C PHE A 220 27.75 -0.36 -3.60
N SER A 221 27.15 0.82 -3.72
CA SER A 221 26.65 1.32 -5.00
C SER A 221 27.75 1.51 -6.04
N SER A 222 28.85 2.15 -5.66
CA SER A 222 30.01 2.38 -6.53
C SER A 222 30.71 1.10 -6.98
N GLN A 223 30.70 0.06 -6.14
CA GLN A 223 31.32 -1.22 -6.49
C GLN A 223 30.41 -2.13 -7.32
N PHE A 224 29.12 -2.18 -7.00
CA PHE A 224 28.23 -3.22 -7.51
C PHE A 224 27.18 -2.75 -8.51
N PHE A 225 26.97 -1.44 -8.66
CA PHE A 225 26.18 -0.93 -9.78
C PHE A 225 27.10 -0.47 -10.92
N VAL A 226 26.64 -0.67 -12.15
CA VAL A 226 27.33 -0.16 -13.33
C VAL A 226 27.22 1.37 -13.32
N ALA A 227 28.36 2.06 -13.33
CA ALA A 227 28.38 3.51 -13.48
C ALA A 227 27.63 3.88 -14.76
N LYS A 228 26.58 4.69 -14.63
CA LYS A 228 25.93 5.24 -15.82
C LYS A 228 26.96 6.11 -16.52
N LYS A 229 27.22 5.81 -17.80
CA LYS A 229 27.85 6.82 -18.66
C LYS A 229 26.96 8.06 -18.60
N PRO A 230 27.52 9.28 -18.54
CA PRO A 230 26.73 10.46 -18.79
C PRO A 230 26.24 10.34 -20.24
N GLU A 231 25.04 9.81 -20.42
CA GLU A 231 24.31 9.96 -21.66
C GLU A 231 24.00 11.45 -21.77
N GLY A 232 24.66 12.10 -22.74
CA GLY A 232 24.44 13.51 -23.03
C GLY A 232 22.95 13.77 -23.24
N GLU A 233 22.47 14.79 -22.55
CA GLU A 233 21.26 15.56 -22.82
C GLU A 233 20.07 14.78 -23.44
N SER A 234 19.19 14.34 -22.55
CA SER A 234 17.76 14.51 -22.79
C SER A 234 17.17 15.23 -21.58
N GLU A 235 17.40 16.55 -21.55
CA GLU A 235 16.83 17.51 -20.59
C GLU A 235 15.29 17.64 -20.68
N LYS A 236 14.55 16.60 -21.10
CA LYS A 236 13.08 16.68 -21.27
C LYS A 236 12.25 15.72 -20.41
N GLU A 237 12.84 14.94 -19.52
CA GLU A 237 12.05 14.13 -18.56
C GLU A 237 12.32 14.42 -17.07
N GLN A 238 13.22 15.35 -16.73
CA GLN A 238 13.51 15.69 -15.32
C GLN A 238 12.72 16.88 -14.76
N GLN A 239 11.75 17.42 -15.50
CA GLN A 239 10.84 18.45 -14.99
C GLN A 239 9.39 18.00 -15.04
N LYS A 240 8.97 17.16 -14.07
CA LYS A 240 7.65 17.17 -13.40
C LYS A 240 7.44 15.94 -12.52
N SER A 241 8.15 15.88 -11.41
CA SER A 241 7.60 15.37 -10.16
C SER A 241 8.38 15.95 -8.97
N SER A 242 8.42 17.29 -8.91
CA SER A 242 8.65 17.99 -7.64
C SER A 242 7.41 17.83 -6.75
N GLU A 243 7.07 16.59 -6.40
CA GLU A 243 6.37 16.36 -5.13
C GLU A 243 7.34 16.82 -4.03
N PRO A 244 6.86 17.52 -2.98
CA PRO A 244 7.72 17.91 -1.89
C PRO A 244 8.34 16.63 -1.33
N GLN A 245 9.63 16.42 -1.57
CA GLN A 245 10.35 15.35 -0.90
C GLN A 245 10.24 15.67 0.59
N SER A 246 9.51 14.83 1.33
CA SER A 246 9.41 14.99 2.79
C SER A 246 10.84 15.12 3.35
N GLN A 247 11.06 15.95 4.36
CA GLN A 247 12.39 16.10 4.96
C GLN A 247 12.86 14.82 5.69
N ASP A 248 12.02 13.78 5.75
CA ASP A 248 12.33 12.53 6.43
C ASP A 248 13.29 11.67 5.62
N THR A 249 14.18 11.03 6.35
CA THR A 249 15.10 10.02 5.83
C THR A 249 14.33 8.78 5.34
N PRO A 250 14.87 8.02 4.37
CA PRO A 250 14.14 6.90 3.78
C PRO A 250 13.67 5.83 4.77
N GLU A 251 14.48 5.52 5.78
CA GLU A 251 14.14 4.56 6.82
C GLU A 251 12.96 5.05 7.67
N LYS A 252 12.90 6.34 8.00
CA LYS A 252 11.77 6.93 8.74
C LYS A 252 10.49 6.82 7.94
N ARG A 253 10.53 7.12 6.64
CA ARG A 253 9.37 6.97 5.75
C ARG A 253 8.89 5.52 5.69
N TYR A 254 9.81 4.56 5.66
CA TYR A 254 9.45 3.14 5.70
C TYR A 254 8.76 2.75 7.01
N PHE A 255 9.27 3.18 8.16
CA PHE A 255 8.64 2.86 9.45
C PHE A 255 7.30 3.58 9.63
N GLN A 256 7.16 4.83 9.17
CA GLN A 256 5.88 5.53 9.10
C GLN A 256 4.87 4.74 8.25
N PHE A 257 5.29 4.21 7.09
CA PHE A 257 4.45 3.35 6.27
C PHE A 257 3.95 2.11 7.05
N LEU A 258 4.83 1.44 7.80
CA LEU A 258 4.44 0.29 8.62
C LEU A 258 3.47 0.68 9.76
N GLU A 259 3.69 1.84 10.39
CA GLU A 259 2.80 2.38 11.42
C GLU A 259 1.40 2.66 10.83
N ILE A 260 1.32 3.30 9.66
CA ILE A 260 0.05 3.54 8.96
C ILE A 260 -0.70 2.24 8.68
N LEU A 261 -0.02 1.19 8.23
CA LEU A 261 -0.66 -0.12 7.98
C LEU A 261 -1.13 -0.80 9.27
N SER A 262 -0.36 -0.65 10.36
CA SER A 262 -0.73 -1.17 11.68
C SER A 262 -1.97 -0.46 12.21
N ASP A 263 -2.02 0.86 12.11
CA ASP A 263 -3.16 1.68 12.53
C ASP A 263 -4.40 1.36 11.69
N LEU A 264 -4.28 1.23 10.37
CA LEU A 264 -5.37 0.80 9.50
C LEU A 264 -5.92 -0.58 9.92
N ARG A 265 -5.04 -1.52 10.26
CA ARG A 265 -5.45 -2.85 10.74
C ARG A 265 -6.23 -2.77 12.04
N LEU A 266 -5.82 -1.87 12.95
CA LEU A 266 -6.51 -1.62 14.20
C LEU A 266 -7.86 -0.94 13.97
N ASP A 267 -7.93 0.03 13.06
CA ASP A 267 -9.16 0.73 12.70
C ASP A 267 -10.19 -0.21 12.07
N LEU A 268 -9.77 -1.11 11.18
CA LEU A 268 -10.65 -2.15 10.64
C LEU A 268 -11.22 -3.07 11.73
N LYS A 269 -10.39 -3.49 12.70
CA LYS A 269 -10.85 -4.31 13.85
C LYS A 269 -11.79 -3.52 14.76
N ASN A 270 -11.43 -2.27 15.07
CA ASN A 270 -12.24 -1.39 15.90
C ASN A 270 -13.59 -1.10 15.24
N PHE A 271 -13.63 -0.95 13.92
CA PHE A 271 -14.87 -0.77 13.19
C PHE A 271 -15.81 -1.97 13.38
N ILE A 272 -15.29 -3.21 13.35
CA ILE A 272 -16.07 -4.41 13.65
C ILE A 272 -16.56 -4.41 15.10
N VAL A 273 -15.67 -4.18 16.06
CA VAL A 273 -15.95 -4.37 17.49
C VAL A 273 -16.84 -3.25 18.07
N LYS A 274 -16.65 -2.01 17.62
CA LYS A 274 -17.31 -0.82 18.19
C LYS A 274 -18.57 -0.41 17.43
N SER A 275 -18.92 -1.09 16.33
CA SER A 275 -20.14 -0.75 15.59
C SER A 275 -21.38 -1.01 16.44
N LYS A 276 -22.17 0.03 16.67
CA LYS A 276 -23.46 -0.07 17.38
C LYS A 276 -24.55 -0.62 16.47
N ASP A 277 -24.48 -0.31 15.19
CA ASP A 277 -25.42 -0.78 14.17
C ASP A 277 -24.88 -2.01 13.43
N PRO A 278 -25.76 -2.87 12.88
CA PRO A 278 -25.33 -4.01 12.08
C PRO A 278 -24.50 -3.58 10.86
N ILE A 279 -23.28 -4.12 10.74
CA ILE A 279 -22.41 -3.86 9.59
C ILE A 279 -22.92 -4.66 8.39
N PRO A 280 -23.06 -4.06 7.19
CA PRO A 280 -23.50 -4.78 6.00
C PRO A 280 -22.61 -6.00 5.69
N PRO A 281 -23.18 -7.16 5.32
CA PRO A 281 -22.40 -8.38 5.06
C PRO A 281 -21.29 -8.21 4.01
N ALA A 282 -21.55 -7.46 2.94
CA ALA A 282 -20.55 -7.18 1.90
C ALA A 282 -19.35 -6.38 2.44
N VAL A 283 -19.59 -5.47 3.39
CA VAL A 283 -18.54 -4.69 4.07
C VAL A 283 -17.71 -5.61 4.97
N LEU A 284 -18.36 -6.45 5.80
CA LEU A 284 -17.67 -7.40 6.68
C LEU A 284 -16.78 -8.38 5.90
N GLN A 285 -17.32 -8.98 4.83
CA GLN A 285 -16.56 -9.90 3.98
C GLN A 285 -15.30 -9.25 3.41
N GLN A 286 -15.41 -8.00 2.95
CA GLN A 286 -14.26 -7.27 2.45
C GLN A 286 -13.25 -6.94 3.56
N ILE A 287 -13.71 -6.57 4.76
CA ILE A 287 -12.79 -6.32 5.89
C ILE A 287 -12.02 -7.59 6.25
N PHE A 288 -12.69 -8.75 6.36
CA PHE A 288 -11.99 -10.00 6.65
C PHE A 288 -10.96 -10.34 5.58
N LYS A 289 -11.33 -10.23 4.31
CA LYS A 289 -10.41 -10.43 3.17
C LYS A 289 -9.20 -9.48 3.21
N VAL A 290 -9.40 -8.25 3.68
CA VAL A 290 -8.33 -7.25 3.77
C VAL A 290 -7.38 -7.53 4.94
N LEU A 291 -7.89 -8.12 6.02
CA LEU A 291 -7.13 -8.44 7.22
C LEU A 291 -6.26 -9.70 7.09
N GLU A 292 -6.53 -10.57 6.11
CA GLU A 292 -5.70 -11.72 5.71
C GLU A 292 -4.25 -11.33 5.35
#